data_AF-A0A1Y3AM00-F1
#
_entry.id   AF-A0A1Y3AM00-F1
#
_cell.length_a   1.000
_cell.length_b   1.000
_cell.length_c   1.000
_cell.angle_alpha   90.00
_cell.angle_beta   90.00
_cell.angle_gamma   90.00
#
_symmetry.space_group_name_H-M   'P 1'
#
loop_
_entity.id
_entity.type
_entity.pdbx_description
1 polymer ?
#
loop_
_entity_poly.entity_id
_entity_poly.type
_entity_poly.pdbx_seq_one_letter_code
_entity_poly.pdbx_strand_id
1 'polypeptide(L)'
;MIDDFRKEFDGTDIEMDYVIGWDKRFCLRFIPDDHYDRIYFFGDRCTPNGNDYALYSHERTIGHSVTNPDDTRQKLEKLFF
;
A
#
# COMPACT_ATOMS: atom_id res chain seq x y z
N MET A 1 -10.26 25.67 -13.33
CA MET A 1 -8.87 25.25 -13.08
C MET A 1 -8.76 24.20 -11.97
N ILE A 2 -9.18 24.46 -10.73
CA ILE A 2 -9.22 23.41 -9.67
C ILE A 2 -10.35 22.38 -9.89
N ASP A 3 -11.51 22.83 -10.37
CA ASP A 3 -12.65 21.93 -10.57
C ASP A 3 -12.54 21.10 -11.87
N ASP A 4 -11.77 21.58 -12.84
CA ASP A 4 -11.42 20.81 -14.05
C ASP A 4 -10.36 19.75 -13.71
N PHE A 5 -9.38 20.10 -12.87
CA PHE A 5 -8.40 19.16 -12.32
C PHE A 5 -9.07 18.04 -11.50
N ARG A 6 -10.23 18.29 -10.88
CA ARG A 6 -10.98 17.26 -10.13
C ARG A 6 -11.86 16.36 -11.00
N LYS A 7 -12.23 16.81 -12.21
CA LYS A 7 -13.05 16.03 -13.13
C LYS A 7 -12.27 14.97 -13.91
N GLU A 8 -10.96 15.08 -13.98
CA GLU A 8 -10.08 14.07 -14.60
C GLU A 8 -9.69 12.92 -13.65
N PHE A 9 -9.90 13.08 -12.34
CA PHE A 9 -9.57 12.07 -11.33
C PHE A 9 -10.81 11.25 -10.98
N ASP A 10 -11.03 10.16 -11.70
CA ASP A 10 -12.07 9.16 -11.43
C ASP A 10 -11.73 8.21 -10.26
N GLY A 11 -10.69 8.52 -9.48
CA GLY A 11 -10.22 7.69 -8.38
C GLY A 11 -9.40 6.49 -8.84
N THR A 12 -9.00 6.42 -10.11
CA THR A 12 -7.98 5.45 -10.53
C THR A 12 -6.60 5.91 -10.05
N ASP A 13 -6.12 5.22 -9.02
CA ASP A 13 -4.83 5.40 -8.35
C ASP A 13 -3.63 5.28 -9.30
N ILE A 14 -3.30 6.37 -10.01
CA ILE A 14 -2.12 6.37 -10.86
C ILE A 14 -1.31 7.65 -10.68
N GLU A 15 -1.89 8.86 -10.65
CA GLU A 15 -1.05 10.07 -10.74
C GLU A 15 -0.34 10.52 -9.44
N MET A 16 -0.85 10.18 -8.26
CA MET A 16 -0.24 10.64 -6.98
C MET A 16 1.10 9.97 -6.67
N ASP A 17 1.31 8.74 -7.14
CA ASP A 17 2.57 7.99 -6.95
C ASP A 17 3.73 8.53 -7.82
N TYR A 18 3.45 9.38 -8.82
CA TYR A 18 4.49 9.91 -9.72
C TYR A 18 5.27 11.09 -9.12
N VAL A 19 4.81 11.69 -8.02
CA VAL A 19 5.66 12.61 -7.25
C VAL A 19 6.63 11.75 -6.45
N ILE A 20 7.93 11.83 -6.80
CA ILE A 20 8.99 11.02 -6.18
C ILE A 20 8.84 11.06 -4.64
N GLY A 21 8.55 9.88 -4.06
CA GLY A 21 8.42 9.67 -2.62
C GLY A 21 7.00 9.80 -2.04
N TRP A 22 5.96 10.08 -2.84
CA TRP A 22 4.57 10.15 -2.38
C TRP A 22 3.78 8.84 -2.54
N ASP A 23 4.45 7.76 -2.94
CA ASP A 23 3.86 6.42 -2.89
C ASP A 23 3.52 5.98 -1.46
N LYS A 24 2.83 4.84 -1.32
CA LYS A 24 2.35 4.35 -0.02
C LYS A 24 3.43 4.20 1.05
N ARG A 25 4.73 4.09 0.72
CA ARG A 25 5.83 4.12 1.71
C ARG A 25 5.91 5.44 2.49
N PHE A 26 5.26 6.50 2.01
CA PHE A 26 5.15 7.78 2.71
C PHE A 26 4.67 7.61 4.16
N CYS A 27 3.78 6.65 4.42
CA CYS A 27 3.26 6.43 5.77
C CYS A 27 4.34 5.93 6.76
N LEU A 28 5.37 5.22 6.29
CA LEU A 28 6.40 4.63 7.15
C LEU A 28 7.25 5.68 7.89
N ARG A 29 7.30 6.91 7.37
CA ARG A 29 7.98 8.06 8.00
C ARG A 29 7.41 8.40 9.38
N PHE A 30 6.14 8.09 9.60
CA PHE A 30 5.40 8.40 10.83
C PHE A 30 5.39 7.24 11.82
N ILE A 31 6.01 6.12 11.46
CA ILE A 31 6.16 4.94 12.31
C ILE A 31 7.63 4.88 12.71
N PRO A 32 7.99 5.13 13.98
CA PRO A 32 9.36 4.93 14.47
C PRO A 32 9.83 3.49 14.28
N ASP A 33 11.13 3.28 14.13
CA ASP A 33 11.70 1.95 13.81
C ASP A 33 11.48 0.91 14.92
N ASP A 34 11.35 1.34 16.18
CA ASP A 34 11.15 0.51 17.36
C ASP A 34 9.69 0.43 17.84
N HIS A 35 8.76 1.04 17.10
CA HIS A 35 7.37 1.11 17.53
C HIS A 35 6.62 -0.22 17.40
N TYR A 36 6.99 -1.04 16.42
CA TYR A 36 6.41 -2.36 16.19
C TYR A 36 7.51 -3.37 15.87
N ASP A 37 7.42 -4.57 16.45
CA ASP A 37 8.32 -5.69 16.11
C ASP A 37 8.22 -6.08 14.63
N ARG A 38 7.01 -5.97 14.06
CA ARG A 38 6.69 -6.34 12.68
C ARG A 38 5.57 -5.46 12.13
N ILE A 39 5.71 -5.02 10.88
CA ILE A 39 4.65 -4.33 10.13
C ILE A 39 4.17 -5.28 9.04
N TYR A 40 2.92 -5.73 9.11
CA TYR A 40 2.31 -6.55 8.06
C TYR A 40 1.53 -5.65 7.10
N PHE A 41 1.82 -5.76 5.80
CA PHE A 41 1.09 -5.03 4.76
C PHE A 41 0.33 -6.01 3.87
N PHE A 42 -0.93 -5.69 3.55
CA PHE A 42 -1.77 -6.48 2.65
C PHE A 42 -2.24 -5.58 1.51
N GLY A 43 -1.99 -5.96 0.26
CA GLY A 43 -2.36 -5.15 -0.92
C GLY A 43 -2.65 -6.02 -2.14
N ASP A 44 -3.50 -5.53 -3.04
CA ASP A 44 -3.95 -6.27 -4.22
C ASP A 44 -3.20 -5.90 -5.50
N ARG A 45 -2.57 -4.72 -5.54
CA ARG A 45 -1.77 -4.24 -6.70
C ARG A 45 -0.27 -4.27 -6.39
N CYS A 46 0.23 -5.46 -6.04
CA CYS A 46 1.62 -5.67 -5.62
C CYS A 46 2.60 -6.06 -6.76
N THR A 47 2.25 -5.87 -8.03
CA THR A 47 3.20 -6.03 -9.15
C THR A 47 3.99 -4.74 -9.37
N PRO A 48 5.17 -4.73 -10.02
CA PRO A 48 6.01 -3.53 -10.13
C PRO A 48 5.34 -2.25 -10.67
N ASN A 49 4.22 -2.37 -11.39
CA ASN A 49 3.43 -1.24 -11.91
C ASN A 49 2.18 -0.92 -11.07
N GLY A 50 2.02 -1.56 -9.92
CA GLY A 50 0.88 -1.38 -9.03
C GLY A 50 1.22 -0.45 -7.86
N ASN A 51 0.21 0.32 -7.43
CA ASN A 51 0.34 1.33 -6.39
C ASN A 51 0.65 0.77 -4.98
N ASP A 52 0.60 -0.54 -4.78
CA ASP A 52 0.99 -1.18 -3.52
C ASP A 52 2.44 -1.65 -3.51
N TYR A 53 3.06 -1.84 -4.68
CA TYR A 53 4.34 -2.53 -4.81
C TYR A 53 5.44 -1.91 -3.95
N ALA A 54 5.51 -0.59 -3.93
CA ALA A 54 6.53 0.14 -3.19
C ALA A 54 6.46 -0.15 -1.68
N LEU A 55 5.26 -0.13 -1.10
CA LEU A 55 5.07 -0.46 0.33
C LEU A 55 5.16 -1.96 0.58
N TYR A 56 4.56 -2.78 -0.28
CA TYR A 56 4.60 -4.26 -0.22
C TYR A 56 6.03 -4.82 -0.20
N SER A 57 6.93 -4.24 -1.00
CA SER A 57 8.31 -4.69 -1.13
C SER A 57 9.28 -4.00 -0.17
N HIS A 58 8.81 -3.06 0.65
CA HIS A 58 9.66 -2.31 1.56
C HIS A 58 10.19 -3.20 2.68
N GLU A 59 11.49 -3.10 3.00
CA GLU A 59 12.17 -3.94 4.00
C GLU A 59 11.54 -3.89 5.41
N ARG A 60 10.92 -2.74 5.76
CA ARG A 60 10.21 -2.56 7.03
C ARG A 60 8.87 -3.31 7.10
N THR A 61 8.41 -3.89 5.99
CA THR A 61 7.12 -4.58 5.92
C THR A 61 7.27 -6.05 5.58
N ILE A 62 6.37 -6.86 6.12
CA ILE A 62 6.10 -8.22 5.67
C ILE A 62 4.90 -8.13 4.72
N GLY A 63 5.18 -8.05 3.42
CA GLY A 63 4.18 -7.87 2.39
C GLY A 63 3.40 -9.15 2.07
N HIS A 64 2.08 -9.03 1.98
CA HIS A 64 1.14 -10.06 1.56
C HIS A 64 0.30 -9.57 0.38
N SER A 65 0.57 -10.08 -0.82
CA SER A 65 -0.31 -9.81 -1.97
C SER A 65 -1.63 -10.54 -1.78
N VAL A 66 -2.76 -9.86 -1.91
CA VAL A 66 -4.12 -10.41 -1.82
C VAL A 66 -4.88 -10.21 -3.13
N THR A 67 -5.97 -10.94 -3.33
CA THR A 67 -6.79 -10.82 -4.55
C THR A 67 -8.19 -10.28 -4.30
N ASN A 68 -8.66 -10.34 -3.06
CA ASN A 68 -9.96 -9.86 -2.61
C ASN A 68 -9.99 -9.82 -1.06
N PRO A 69 -11.04 -9.24 -0.45
CA PRO A 69 -11.14 -9.16 1.01
C PRO A 69 -11.16 -10.51 1.75
N ASP A 70 -11.72 -11.56 1.14
CA ASP A 70 -11.76 -12.89 1.76
C ASP A 70 -10.38 -13.55 1.82
N ASP A 71 -9.54 -13.33 0.80
CA ASP A 71 -8.13 -13.76 0.80
C ASP A 71 -7.33 -13.04 1.90
N THR A 72 -7.58 -11.75 2.15
CA THR A 72 -7.03 -11.04 3.32
C THR A 72 -7.42 -11.72 4.62
N ARG A 73 -8.71 -12.06 4.79
CA ARG A 73 -9.20 -12.74 6.00
C ARG A 73 -8.49 -14.08 6.21
N GLN A 74 -8.41 -14.92 5.19
CA GLN A 74 -7.76 -16.23 5.27
C GLN A 74 -6.27 -16.13 5.65
N LYS A 75 -5.56 -15.11 5.16
CA LYS A 75 -4.16 -14.88 5.53
C LYS A 75 -4.01 -14.39 6.96
N LEU A 76 -4.90 -13.50 7.41
CA LEU A 76 -4.93 -13.07 8.82
C LEU A 76 -5.21 -14.26 9.75
N GLU A 77 -6.17 -15.12 9.39
CA GLU A 77 -6.46 -16.35 10.12
C GLU A 77 -5.21 -17.23 10.24
N LYS A 78 -4.53 -17.51 9.13
CA LYS A 78 -3.31 -18.33 9.11
C LYS A 78 -2.13 -17.75 9.90
N LEU A 79 -2.04 -16.43 10.02
CA LEU A 79 -0.91 -15.75 10.67
C LEU A 79 -1.06 -15.66 12.19
N PHE A 80 -2.29 -15.53 12.68
CA PHE A 80 -2.56 -15.09 14.05
C PHE A 80 -3.48 -16.02 14.86
N PHE A 81 -4.02 -17.09 14.26
CA PHE A 81 -4.90 -18.06 14.90
C PHE A 81 -4.47 -19.50 14.59
#